data_AF-A0A8D8B3T4-F1
#
_entry.id   AF-A0A8D8B3T4-F1
#
_cell.length_a   1.000
_cell.length_b   1.000
_cell.length_c   1.000
_cell.angle_alpha   90.00
_cell.angle_beta   90.00
_cell.angle_gamma   90.00
#
_symmetry.space_group_name_H-M   'P 1'
#
loop_
_entity.id
_entity.type
_entity.pdbx_description
1 polymer ?
#
loop_
_entity_poly.entity_id
_entity_poly.type
_entity_poly.pdbx_seq_one_letter_code
_entity_poly.pdbx_strand_id
1 'polypeptide(L)'
;MYPYYEAEWSILPPEHNRRYSPGLTINNIKQVINETIETNILRKPSPTRLRELIRNIRASRTAAEERAVVNTECAYIRSTFRETDCIWKCRNMAKLLYIHMLGYPAHFGQMEALKLAASPKYTDKRIGYLGAMLLLDERADVHVLL
;
A
#
# COMPACT_ATOMS: atom_id res chain seq x y z
N MET A 1 30.16 -25.16 -65.50
CA MET A 1 28.78 -24.73 -65.19
C MET A 1 28.61 -24.86 -63.68
N TYR A 2 28.76 -23.77 -62.93
CA TYR A 2 28.57 -23.79 -61.48
C TYR A 2 27.08 -23.81 -61.14
N PRO A 3 26.58 -24.72 -60.29
CA PRO A 3 25.28 -24.55 -59.67
C PRO A 3 25.43 -23.57 -58.49
N TYR A 4 24.77 -22.42 -58.61
CA TYR A 4 24.52 -21.49 -57.51
C TYR A 4 23.63 -22.20 -56.48
N TYR A 5 24.21 -22.66 -55.37
CA TYR A 5 23.45 -22.89 -54.15
C TYR A 5 23.51 -21.60 -53.33
N GLU A 6 22.36 -20.94 -53.22
CA GLU A 6 22.16 -19.81 -52.32
C GLU A 6 22.55 -20.21 -50.89
N ALA A 7 23.40 -19.39 -50.30
CA ALA A 7 23.88 -19.61 -48.97
C ALA A 7 22.88 -19.04 -47.97
N GLU A 8 21.90 -19.85 -47.55
CA GLU A 8 21.09 -19.58 -46.35
C GLU A 8 21.95 -19.75 -45.08
N TRP A 9 22.87 -18.81 -44.84
CA TRP A 9 23.77 -18.79 -43.68
C TRP A 9 23.08 -18.41 -42.35
N SER A 10 21.76 -18.54 -42.21
CA SER A 10 21.08 -17.83 -41.11
C SER A 10 20.14 -18.63 -40.22
N ILE A 11 20.10 -19.97 -40.31
CA ILE A 11 19.27 -20.76 -39.38
C ILE A 11 19.99 -22.05 -38.96
N LEU A 12 21.09 -21.93 -38.20
CA LEU A 12 21.58 -23.07 -37.42
C LEU A 12 20.55 -23.42 -36.33
N PRO A 13 20.19 -24.70 -36.11
CA PRO A 13 19.30 -25.09 -35.04
C PRO A 13 19.85 -24.60 -33.68
N PRO A 14 18.97 -24.15 -32.77
CA PRO A 14 19.34 -23.37 -31.59
C PRO A 14 20.42 -24.03 -30.71
N GLU A 15 20.45 -25.36 -30.66
CA GLU A 15 21.46 -26.14 -29.93
C GLU A 15 22.91 -25.97 -30.43
N HIS A 16 23.11 -25.64 -31.71
CA HIS A 16 24.45 -25.54 -32.32
C HIS A 16 24.98 -24.10 -32.39
N ASN A 17 24.18 -23.13 -31.95
CA ASN A 17 24.56 -21.72 -31.97
C ASN A 17 25.21 -21.34 -30.63
N ARG A 18 26.55 -21.18 -30.60
CA ARG A 18 27.29 -20.75 -29.37
C ARG A 18 26.82 -19.41 -28.78
N ARG A 19 26.09 -18.59 -29.54
CA ARG A 19 25.47 -17.34 -29.05
C ARG A 19 24.08 -17.56 -28.44
N TYR A 20 23.47 -18.71 -28.64
CA TYR A 20 22.19 -19.08 -28.05
C TYR A 20 22.39 -19.34 -26.55
N SER A 21 21.93 -18.41 -25.74
CA SER A 21 21.91 -18.54 -24.27
C SER A 21 20.47 -18.85 -23.85
N PRO A 22 20.14 -20.08 -23.41
CA PRO A 22 18.77 -20.48 -23.08
C PRO A 22 18.12 -19.60 -22.00
N GLY A 23 18.93 -19.00 -21.13
CA GLY A 23 18.47 -18.09 -20.08
C GLY A 23 18.10 -16.69 -20.56
N LEU A 24 18.62 -16.24 -21.71
CA LEU A 24 18.46 -14.87 -22.23
C LEU A 24 17.57 -14.82 -23.48
N THR A 25 16.52 -15.66 -23.51
CA THR A 25 15.52 -15.63 -24.59
C THR A 25 14.56 -14.46 -24.41
N ILE A 26 13.96 -13.99 -25.51
CA ILE A 26 12.97 -12.90 -25.50
C ILE A 26 11.78 -13.20 -24.58
N ASN A 27 11.41 -14.48 -24.44
CA ASN A 27 10.29 -14.89 -23.59
C ASN A 27 10.64 -14.78 -22.11
N ASN A 28 11.85 -15.18 -21.70
CA ASN A 28 12.32 -15.04 -20.33
C ASN A 28 12.48 -13.56 -19.95
N ILE A 29 12.98 -12.72 -20.87
CA ILE A 29 13.09 -11.27 -20.64
C ILE A 29 11.70 -10.65 -20.45
N LYS A 30 10.72 -10.98 -21.30
CA LYS A 30 9.33 -10.53 -21.15
C LYS A 30 8.72 -11.01 -19.84
N GLN A 31 9.00 -12.23 -19.42
CA GLN A 31 8.51 -12.78 -18.15
C GLN A 31 9.11 -12.04 -16.96
N VAL A 32 10.42 -11.83 -16.91
CA VAL A 32 11.10 -11.07 -15.84
C VAL A 32 10.62 -9.62 -15.80
N ILE A 33 10.40 -8.99 -16.96
CA ILE A 33 9.83 -7.64 -17.04
C ILE A 33 8.40 -7.63 -16.48
N ASN A 34 7.56 -8.58 -16.89
CA ASN A 34 6.19 -8.68 -16.37
C ASN A 34 6.17 -8.95 -14.86
N GLU A 35 7.00 -9.87 -14.36
CA GLU A 35 7.15 -10.12 -12.92
C GLU A 35 7.68 -8.88 -12.18
N THR A 36 8.59 -8.10 -12.77
CA THR A 36 9.11 -6.85 -12.19
C THR A 36 8.06 -5.73 -12.22
N ILE A 37 7.23 -5.68 -13.25
CA ILE A 37 6.11 -4.74 -13.37
C ILE A 37 5.04 -5.10 -12.34
N GLU A 38 4.61 -6.37 -12.29
CA GLU A 38 3.68 -6.88 -11.29
C GLU A 38 4.21 -6.61 -9.87
N THR A 39 5.45 -6.96 -9.56
CA THR A 39 6.01 -6.71 -8.21
C THR A 39 6.10 -5.22 -7.86
N ASN A 40 6.41 -4.33 -8.80
CA ASN A 40 6.43 -2.88 -8.54
C ASN A 40 5.04 -2.26 -8.49
N ILE A 41 4.08 -2.73 -9.29
CA ILE A 41 2.67 -2.30 -9.26
C ILE A 41 1.96 -2.83 -8.01
N LEU A 42 2.23 -4.07 -7.61
CA LEU A 42 1.71 -4.72 -6.41
C LEU A 42 2.35 -4.20 -5.13
N ARG A 43 3.50 -3.53 -5.20
CA ARG A 43 4.11 -2.87 -4.05
C ARG A 43 3.27 -1.64 -3.72
N LYS A 44 2.27 -1.82 -2.87
CA LYS A 44 1.39 -0.74 -2.40
C LYS A 44 2.23 0.48 -2.02
N PRO A 45 1.98 1.65 -2.62
CA PRO A 45 2.80 2.83 -2.37
C PRO A 45 2.79 3.10 -0.87
N SER A 46 3.97 3.39 -0.33
CA SER A 46 4.12 3.59 1.10
C SER A 46 3.15 4.69 1.56
N PRO A 47 2.30 4.44 2.56
CA PRO A 47 1.32 5.42 2.98
C PRO A 47 2.01 6.71 3.42
N THR A 48 1.40 7.82 3.04
CA THR A 48 1.74 9.18 3.44
C THR A 48 2.08 9.19 4.93
N ARG A 49 3.22 9.78 5.28
CA ARG A 49 3.67 9.89 6.68
C ARG A 49 2.77 10.90 7.38
N LEU A 50 2.53 10.71 8.68
CA LEU A 50 1.74 11.64 9.49
C LEU A 50 2.21 13.10 9.35
N ARG A 51 3.54 13.32 9.36
CA ARG A 51 4.13 14.64 9.16
C ARG A 51 3.77 15.29 7.82
N GLU A 52 3.66 14.48 6.76
CA GLU A 52 3.26 14.96 5.43
C GLU A 52 1.78 15.36 5.42
N LEU A 53 0.91 14.52 6.00
CA LEU A 53 -0.51 14.84 6.15
C LEU A 53 -0.71 16.16 6.91
N ILE A 54 -0.02 16.34 8.04
CA ILE A 54 -0.08 17.58 8.83
C ILE A 54 0.35 18.78 7.98
N ARG A 55 1.42 18.64 7.20
CA ARG A 55 1.89 19.72 6.30
C ARG A 55 0.85 20.04 5.23
N ASN A 56 0.23 19.04 4.61
CA ASN A 56 -0.78 19.23 3.58
C ASN A 56 -2.05 19.89 4.12
N ILE A 57 -2.50 19.46 5.30
CA ILE A 57 -3.63 20.08 6.01
C ILE A 57 -3.30 21.55 6.33
N ARG A 58 -2.13 21.83 6.92
CA ARG A 58 -1.70 23.20 7.27
C ARG A 58 -1.43 24.10 6.06
N ALA A 59 -1.15 23.54 4.89
CA ALA A 59 -0.95 24.29 3.65
C ALA A 59 -2.27 24.67 2.96
N SER A 60 -3.40 24.10 3.39
CA SER A 60 -4.72 24.37 2.84
C SER A 60 -5.12 25.81 3.16
N ARG A 61 -5.54 26.58 2.16
CA ARG A 61 -5.92 27.99 2.32
C ARG A 61 -7.38 28.17 2.67
N THR A 62 -8.20 27.17 2.34
CA THR A 62 -9.63 27.18 2.59
C THR A 62 -10.07 25.95 3.38
N ALA A 63 -11.16 26.08 4.12
CA ALA A 63 -11.78 24.95 4.81
C ALA A 63 -12.24 23.84 3.84
N ALA A 64 -12.55 24.19 2.59
CA ALA A 64 -12.93 23.22 1.57
C ALA A 64 -11.74 22.36 1.12
N GLU A 65 -10.58 22.98 0.91
CA GLU A 65 -9.33 22.27 0.59
C GLU A 65 -8.91 21.34 1.73
N GLU A 66 -8.96 21.84 2.98
CA GLU A 66 -8.61 21.05 4.15
C GLU A 66 -9.50 19.80 4.25
N ARG A 67 -10.82 19.98 4.09
CA ARG A 67 -11.80 18.89 4.07
C ARG A 67 -11.52 17.90 2.94
N ALA A 68 -11.12 18.37 1.76
CA ALA A 68 -10.78 17.49 0.64
C ALA A 68 -9.56 16.61 0.93
N VAL A 69 -8.51 17.17 1.55
CA VAL A 69 -7.33 16.42 2.00
C VAL A 69 -7.70 15.38 3.04
N VAL A 70 -8.46 15.80 4.07
CA VAL A 70 -8.93 14.90 5.14
C VAL A 70 -9.79 13.77 4.58
N ASN A 71 -10.75 14.07 3.70
CA ASN A 71 -11.64 13.07 3.11
C ASN A 71 -10.89 12.05 2.26
N THR A 72 -9.92 12.51 1.47
CA THR A 72 -9.06 11.66 0.65
C THR A 72 -8.24 10.70 1.52
N GLU A 73 -7.62 11.23 2.58
CA GLU A 73 -6.82 10.42 3.49
C GLU A 73 -7.69 9.43 4.29
N CYS A 74 -8.87 9.84 4.76
CA CYS A 74 -9.83 8.96 5.42
C CYS A 74 -10.32 7.84 4.49
N ALA A 75 -10.57 8.14 3.22
CA ALA A 75 -10.93 7.11 2.23
C ALA A 75 -9.81 6.08 2.06
N TYR A 76 -8.56 6.53 1.97
CA TYR A 76 -7.39 5.66 1.90
C TYR A 76 -7.19 4.81 3.18
N ILE A 77 -7.38 5.40 4.35
CA ILE A 77 -7.28 4.66 5.62
C ILE A 77 -8.38 3.58 5.69
N ARG A 78 -9.62 3.91 5.28
CA ARG A 78 -10.73 2.94 5.25
C ARG A 78 -10.46 1.76 4.33
N SER A 79 -9.93 1.99 3.13
CA SER A 79 -9.57 0.88 2.23
C SER A 79 -8.48 0.02 2.85
N THR A 80 -7.47 0.65 3.44
CA THR A 80 -6.34 -0.05 4.05
C THR A 80 -6.73 -0.87 5.29
N PHE A 81 -7.70 -0.39 6.09
CA PHE A 81 -8.18 -1.10 7.28
C PHE A 81 -9.00 -2.37 6.94
N ARG A 82 -9.58 -2.44 5.74
CA ARG A 82 -10.25 -3.65 5.26
C ARG A 82 -9.26 -4.76 4.90
N GLU A 83 -7.97 -4.44 4.76
CA GLU A 83 -6.94 -5.39 4.39
C GLU A 83 -6.39 -6.12 5.63
N THR A 84 -6.33 -7.44 5.55
CA THR A 84 -5.84 -8.30 6.64
C THR A 84 -4.37 -8.04 6.95
N ASP A 85 -3.53 -7.95 5.91
CA ASP A 85 -2.06 -7.91 6.03
C ASP A 85 -1.44 -6.52 5.78
N CYS A 86 -2.10 -5.46 6.26
CA CYS A 86 -1.49 -4.14 6.18
C CYS A 86 -0.39 -3.94 7.24
N ILE A 87 0.87 -3.81 6.77
CA ILE A 87 2.05 -3.49 7.58
C ILE A 87 1.94 -2.11 8.24
N TRP A 88 1.14 -1.20 7.68
CA TRP A 88 1.09 0.21 8.04
C TRP A 88 -0.10 0.60 8.93
N LYS A 89 -0.79 -0.37 9.57
CA LYS A 89 -1.94 -0.12 10.45
C LYS A 89 -1.67 0.91 11.52
N CYS A 90 -0.54 0.80 12.23
CA CYS A 90 -0.13 1.75 13.26
C CYS A 90 0.04 3.19 12.72
N ARG A 91 0.64 3.35 11.53
CA ARG A 91 0.82 4.67 10.89
C ARG A 91 -0.52 5.27 10.47
N ASN A 92 -1.40 4.45 9.89
CA ASN A 92 -2.73 4.89 9.47
C ASN A 92 -3.62 5.25 10.67
N MET A 93 -3.52 4.49 11.78
CA MET A 93 -4.18 4.84 13.03
C MET A 93 -3.70 6.19 13.57
N ALA A 94 -2.38 6.45 13.59
CA ALA A 94 -1.86 7.74 14.05
C ALA A 94 -2.37 8.93 13.21
N LYS A 95 -2.53 8.76 11.89
CA LYS A 95 -3.18 9.76 11.02
C LYS A 95 -4.65 9.97 11.38
N LEU A 96 -5.37 8.88 11.62
CA LEU A 96 -6.78 8.94 11.97
C LEU A 96 -7.02 9.64 13.31
N LEU A 97 -6.18 9.37 14.32
CA LEU A 97 -6.26 10.04 15.62
C LEU A 97 -5.99 11.54 15.51
N TYR A 98 -5.05 11.95 14.67
CA TYR A 98 -4.82 13.37 14.41
C TYR A 98 -6.04 14.04 13.76
N ILE A 99 -6.63 13.39 12.76
CA ILE A 99 -7.87 13.88 12.11
C ILE A 99 -9.01 14.00 13.13
N HIS A 100 -9.13 13.03 14.04
CA HIS A 100 -10.10 13.08 15.13
C HIS A 100 -9.89 14.27 16.06
N MET A 101 -8.63 14.56 16.44
CA MET A 101 -8.28 15.72 17.27
C MET A 101 -8.59 17.06 16.60
N LEU A 102 -8.62 17.11 15.26
CA LEU A 102 -9.07 18.29 14.51
C LEU A 102 -10.61 18.45 14.50
N GLY A 103 -11.35 17.50 15.08
CA GLY A 103 -12.81 17.52 15.18
C GLY A 103 -13.54 16.80 14.03
N TYR A 104 -12.82 16.06 13.18
CA TYR A 104 -13.43 15.29 12.10
C TYR A 104 -13.89 13.90 12.57
N PRO A 105 -14.96 13.34 11.96
CA PRO A 105 -15.48 12.03 12.33
C PRO A 105 -14.48 10.91 11.97
N ALA A 106 -14.12 10.11 12.98
CA ALA A 106 -13.08 9.08 12.89
C ALA A 106 -13.47 7.72 13.51
N HIS A 107 -14.74 7.55 13.90
CA HIS A 107 -15.24 6.38 14.64
C HIS A 107 -15.02 5.04 13.91
N PHE A 108 -14.91 5.04 12.58
CA PHE A 108 -14.63 3.81 11.82
C PHE A 108 -13.28 3.14 12.19
N GLY A 109 -12.40 3.85 12.90
CA GLY A 109 -11.13 3.31 13.40
C GLY A 109 -11.23 2.52 14.71
N GLN A 110 -12.38 2.51 15.40
CA GLN A 110 -12.53 1.89 16.73
C GLN A 110 -12.08 0.42 16.76
N MET A 111 -12.55 -0.39 15.80
CA MET A 111 -12.19 -1.80 15.72
C MET A 111 -10.68 -2.02 15.45
N GLU A 112 -10.08 -1.20 14.59
CA GLU A 112 -8.63 -1.31 14.35
C GLU A 112 -7.80 -0.84 15.55
N ALA A 113 -8.29 0.10 16.36
CA ALA A 113 -7.62 0.50 17.59
C ALA A 113 -7.59 -0.67 18.60
N LEU A 114 -8.70 -1.41 18.72
CA LEU A 114 -8.77 -2.61 19.55
C LEU A 114 -7.84 -3.73 19.05
N LYS A 115 -7.81 -3.99 17.73
CA LYS A 115 -6.88 -4.96 17.13
C LYS A 115 -5.41 -4.58 17.39
N LEU A 116 -5.07 -3.29 17.30
CA LEU A 116 -3.73 -2.80 17.62
C LEU A 116 -3.40 -2.95 19.11
N ALA A 117 -4.36 -2.74 20.02
CA ALA A 117 -4.18 -2.97 21.46
C ALA A 117 -3.92 -4.46 21.78
N ALA A 118 -4.54 -5.37 21.02
CA ALA A 118 -4.31 -6.81 21.12
C ALA A 118 -2.98 -7.27 20.46
N SER A 119 -2.37 -6.47 19.58
CA SER A 119 -1.11 -6.81 18.89
C SER A 119 0.01 -7.17 19.88
N PRO A 120 0.90 -8.14 19.55
CA PRO A 120 2.06 -8.46 20.38
C PRO A 120 3.15 -7.37 20.34
N LYS A 121 3.10 -6.45 19.37
CA LYS A 121 4.11 -5.38 19.22
C LYS A 121 3.80 -4.20 20.13
N TYR A 122 4.78 -3.77 20.93
CA TYR A 122 4.64 -2.63 21.85
C TYR A 122 4.20 -1.33 21.15
N THR A 123 4.74 -1.04 19.97
CA THR A 123 4.39 0.16 19.19
C THR A 123 2.93 0.18 18.78
N ASP A 124 2.38 -0.98 18.43
CA ASP A 124 0.99 -1.15 18.04
C ASP A 124 0.09 -1.02 19.26
N LYS A 125 0.45 -1.71 20.37
CA LYS A 125 -0.29 -1.60 21.64
C LYS A 125 -0.42 -0.16 22.10
N ARG A 126 0.68 0.59 22.10
CA ARG A 126 0.71 1.98 22.56
C ARG A 126 -0.23 2.87 21.75
N ILE A 127 -0.26 2.71 20.42
CA ILE A 127 -1.17 3.46 19.55
C ILE A 127 -2.61 2.94 19.65
N GLY A 128 -2.80 1.63 19.82
CA GLY A 128 -4.11 1.01 20.03
C GLY A 128 -4.79 1.51 21.29
N TYR A 129 -4.08 1.55 22.43
CA TYR A 129 -4.61 2.11 23.68
C TYR A 129 -4.92 3.61 23.58
N LEU A 130 -4.06 4.38 22.91
CA LEU A 130 -4.35 5.78 22.65
C LEU A 130 -5.62 5.95 21.80
N GLY A 131 -5.77 5.10 20.77
CA GLY A 131 -6.97 5.11 19.92
C GLY A 131 -8.22 4.65 20.65
N ALA A 132 -8.11 3.67 21.54
CA ALA A 132 -9.18 3.23 22.42
C ALA A 132 -9.65 4.39 23.32
N MET A 133 -8.72 5.07 24.00
CA MET A 133 -9.04 6.20 24.89
C MET A 133 -9.70 7.38 24.16
N LEU A 134 -9.35 7.62 22.89
CA LEU A 134 -9.88 8.75 22.12
C LEU A 134 -11.17 8.42 21.37
N LEU A 135 -11.31 7.19 20.87
CA LEU A 135 -12.40 6.83 19.95
C LEU A 135 -13.50 6.00 20.61
N LEU A 136 -13.23 5.30 21.72
CA LEU A 136 -14.23 4.52 22.45
C LEU A 136 -14.84 5.40 23.54
N ASP A 137 -16.13 5.65 23.41
CA ASP A 137 -16.97 6.26 24.44
C ASP A 137 -17.75 5.14 25.15
N GLU A 138 -18.10 5.31 26.42
CA GLU A 138 -18.78 4.30 27.26
C GLU A 138 -20.12 3.85 26.66
N ARG A 139 -20.75 4.73 25.85
CA ARG A 139 -21.99 4.41 25.12
C ARG A 139 -21.76 3.58 23.86
N ALA A 140 -20.55 3.64 23.28
CA ALA A 140 -20.20 2.97 22.03
C ALA A 140 -19.81 1.50 22.25
N ASP A 141 -19.38 1.11 23.46
CA ASP A 141 -19.07 -0.29 23.80
C ASP A 141 -20.27 -1.23 23.57
N VAL A 142 -21.50 -0.73 23.74
CA VAL A 142 -22.72 -1.51 23.50
C VAL A 142 -22.91 -1.85 22.02
N HIS A 143 -22.42 -1.04 21.08
CA HIS A 143 -22.55 -1.29 19.64
C HIS A 143 -21.38 -2.08 19.04
N VAL A 144 -20.23 -2.14 19.72
CA VAL A 144 -19.09 -2.94 19.26
C VAL A 144 -19.23 -4.41 19.71
N LEU A 145 -20.00 -4.68 20.77
CA LEU A 145 -20.19 -6.01 21.36
C LEU A 145 -21.50 -6.72 20.96
N LEU A 146 -22.39 -6.07 20.21
CA LEU A 146 -23.63 -6.63 19.64
C LEU A 146 -23.49 -6.77 18.11
#